data_AF-A0A2D4F8M8-F1
#
_entry.id   AF-A0A2D4F8M8-F1
#
_cell.length_a   1.000
_cell.length_b   1.000
_cell.length_c   1.000
_cell.angle_alpha   90.00
_cell.angle_beta   90.00
_cell.angle_gamma   90.00
#
_symmetry.space_group_name_H-M   'P 1'
#
loop_
_entity.id
_entity.type
_entity.pdbx_description
1 polymer ?
#
loop_
_entity_poly.entity_id
_entity_poly.type
_entity_poly.pdbx_seq_one_letter_code
_entity_poly.pdbx_strand_id
1 'polypeptide(L)'
;MSVVEMIHRCAYCGKSTDCRSQLIMHERIHTDKKPYQCSQCSQSFGQNSSLIHERTTHTREESYQCSRCSKSYSEQGKLIIHQRTHTAEKPFECPDCGKGFSQNSYLVIHKRIHTGEKPYKCLV
;
A
#
# COMPACT_ATOMS: atom_id res chain seq x y z
N MET A 1 13.24 -10.69 33.24
CA MET A 1 14.04 -11.02 32.04
C MET A 1 13.60 -10.05 30.96
N SER A 2 14.36 -8.97 30.76
CA SER A 2 14.04 -7.96 29.76
C SER A 2 14.46 -8.49 28.39
N VAL A 3 13.50 -8.76 27.51
CA VAL A 3 13.80 -9.03 26.10
C VAL A 3 14.32 -7.72 25.50
N VAL A 4 15.62 -7.64 25.25
CA VAL A 4 16.18 -6.53 24.48
C VAL A 4 15.74 -6.76 23.04
N GLU A 5 14.72 -6.03 22.60
CA GLU A 5 14.34 -6.02 21.19
C GLU A 5 15.53 -5.50 20.37
N MET A 6 16.09 -6.36 19.52
CA MET A 6 17.21 -6.00 18.66
C MET A 6 16.71 -5.11 17.52
N ILE A 7 16.90 -3.80 17.68
CA ILE A 7 16.49 -2.81 16.68
C ILE A 7 17.59 -2.62 15.64
N HIS A 8 17.23 -2.86 14.39
CA HIS A 8 18.05 -2.64 13.21
C HIS A 8 17.82 -1.24 12.64
N ARG A 9 18.87 -0.44 12.53
CA ARG A 9 18.78 0.97 12.09
C ARG A 9 19.40 1.18 10.73
N CYS A 10 18.69 1.87 9.84
CA CYS A 10 19.19 2.28 8.54
C CYS A 10 20.21 3.41 8.67
N ALA A 11 21.39 3.22 8.07
CA ALA A 11 22.45 4.23 8.08
C ALA A 11 22.12 5.47 7.24
N TYR A 12 21.30 5.33 6.19
CA TYR A 12 20.99 6.41 5.24
C TYR A 12 19.94 7.40 5.77
N CYS A 13 18.91 6.90 6.46
CA CYS A 13 17.77 7.73 6.90
C CYS A 13 17.39 7.56 8.37
N GLY A 14 18.13 6.74 9.13
CA GLY A 14 17.91 6.53 10.55
C GLY A 14 16.67 5.71 10.92
N LYS A 15 15.88 5.24 9.94
CA LYS A 15 14.67 4.43 10.16
C LYS A 15 15.04 3.10 10.81
N SER A 16 14.22 2.68 11.78
CA SER A 16 14.43 1.48 12.57
C SER A 16 13.43 0.38 12.23
N THR A 17 13.88 -0.87 12.24
CA THR A 17 13.06 -2.08 12.12
C THR A 17 13.45 -3.06 13.21
N ASP A 18 12.52 -3.92 13.62
CA ASP A 18 12.74 -5.04 14.53
C ASP A 18 13.45 -6.23 13.86
N CYS A 19 13.47 -6.26 12.54
CA CYS A 19 13.97 -7.38 11.75
C CYS A 19 15.06 -6.97 10.76
N ARG A 20 16.15 -7.75 10.70
CA ARG A 20 17.28 -7.52 9.78
C ARG A 20 16.87 -7.61 8.31
N SER A 21 16.01 -8.57 7.94
CA SER A 21 15.58 -8.73 6.54
C SER A 21 14.78 -7.52 6.06
N GLN A 22 13.97 -6.93 6.94
CA GLN A 22 13.25 -5.69 6.69
C GLN A 22 14.19 -4.51 6.47
N LEU A 23 15.27 -4.42 7.27
CA LEU A 23 16.31 -3.40 7.07
C LEU A 23 16.99 -3.56 5.69
N ILE A 24 17.41 -4.77 5.33
CA ILE A 24 18.08 -5.04 4.03
C ILE A 24 17.14 -4.70 2.87
N MET A 25 15.86 -5.06 2.96
CA MET A 25 14.87 -4.70 1.94
C MET A 25 14.67 -3.19 1.87
N HIS A 26 14.61 -2.51 3.02
CA HIS A 26 14.51 -1.06 3.09
C HIS A 26 15.70 -0.36 2.44
N GLU A 27 16.93 -0.82 2.66
CA GLU A 27 18.15 -0.24 2.06
C GLU A 27 18.16 -0.25 0.53
N ARG A 28 17.35 -1.11 -0.11
CA ARG A 28 17.18 -1.12 -1.57
C ARG A 28 16.59 0.17 -2.12
N ILE A 29 15.85 0.94 -1.30
CA ILE A 29 15.30 2.24 -1.73
C ILE A 29 16.40 3.30 -1.86
N HIS A 30 17.51 3.17 -1.13
CA HIS A 30 18.61 4.13 -1.16
C HIS A 30 19.67 3.76 -2.20
N THR A 31 19.78 2.47 -2.52
CA THR A 31 20.80 1.92 -3.41
C THR A 31 20.28 1.64 -4.82
N ASP A 32 18.99 1.88 -5.07
CA ASP A 32 18.27 1.53 -6.30
C ASP A 32 18.46 0.06 -6.74
N LYS A 33 18.80 -0.82 -5.80
CA LYS A 33 18.99 -2.25 -6.08
C LYS A 33 17.65 -2.89 -6.38
N LYS A 34 17.49 -3.35 -7.63
CA LYS A 34 16.29 -4.02 -8.14
C LYS A 34 16.61 -5.46 -8.58
N PRO A 35 16.77 -6.40 -7.63
CA PRO A 35 17.22 -7.76 -7.93
C PRO A 35 16.18 -8.63 -8.66
N TYR A 36 14.91 -8.21 -8.70
CA TYR A 36 13.83 -9.00 -9.29
C TYR A 36 13.50 -8.48 -10.70
N GLN A 37 14.00 -9.16 -11.72
CA GLN A 37 13.77 -8.79 -13.12
C GLN A 37 12.59 -9.56 -13.72
N CYS A 38 11.76 -8.88 -14.51
CA CYS A 38 10.73 -9.54 -15.31
C CYS A 38 11.36 -10.26 -16.51
N SER A 39 10.92 -11.49 -16.79
CA SER A 39 11.37 -12.22 -17.98
C SER A 39 10.62 -11.83 -19.25
N GLN A 40 9.47 -11.16 -19.12
CA GLN A 40 8.59 -10.78 -20.22
C GLN A 40 8.71 -9.30 -20.61
N CYS A 41 9.40 -8.49 -19.79
CA CYS A 41 9.68 -7.08 -20.06
C CYS A 41 11.00 -6.65 -19.42
N SER A 42 11.54 -5.50 -19.80
CA SER A 42 12.81 -5.00 -19.26
C SER A 42 12.70 -4.38 -17.86
N GLN A 43 11.55 -4.50 -17.19
CA GLN A 43 11.36 -3.93 -15.84
C GLN A 43 12.04 -4.76 -14.76
N SER A 44 12.56 -4.07 -13.76
CA SER A 44 13.14 -4.67 -12.55
C SER A 44 12.55 -4.04 -11.30
N PHE A 45 12.49 -4.80 -10.20
CA PHE A 45 11.83 -4.42 -8.96
C PHE A 45 12.72 -4.68 -7.74
N GLY A 46 12.55 -3.86 -6.70
CA GLY A 46 13.23 -4.02 -5.41
C GLY A 46 12.67 -5.15 -4.54
N GLN A 47 11.45 -5.59 -4.83
CA GLN A 47 10.71 -6.61 -4.06
C GLN A 47 10.08 -7.66 -4.98
N ASN A 48 10.03 -8.91 -4.50
CA ASN A 48 9.45 -10.02 -5.27
C ASN A 48 7.95 -9.88 -5.48
N SER A 49 7.23 -9.35 -4.48
CA SER A 49 5.79 -9.09 -4.56
C SER A 49 5.44 -8.17 -5.73
N SER A 50 6.25 -7.12 -5.96
CA SER A 50 6.08 -6.22 -7.11
C SER A 50 6.32 -6.92 -8.45
N LEU A 51 7.32 -7.80 -8.54
CA LEU A 51 7.55 -8.61 -9.74
C LEU A 51 6.38 -9.57 -10.01
N ILE A 52 5.87 -10.25 -8.98
CA ILE A 52 4.70 -11.13 -9.12
C ILE A 52 3.49 -10.34 -9.61
N HIS A 53 3.25 -9.15 -9.05
CA HIS A 53 2.18 -8.27 -9.50
C HIS A 53 2.36 -7.84 -10.95
N GLU A 54 3.56 -7.41 -11.36
CA GLU A 54 3.82 -7.07 -12.76
C GLU A 54 3.61 -8.28 -13.68
N ARG A 55 3.98 -9.50 -13.26
CA ARG A 55 3.73 -10.69 -14.08
C ARG A 55 2.24 -10.90 -14.36
N THR A 56 1.34 -10.52 -13.44
CA THR A 56 -0.10 -10.58 -13.69
C THR A 56 -0.58 -9.55 -14.73
N THR A 57 0.19 -8.51 -15.04
CA THR A 57 -0.16 -7.58 -16.12
C THR A 57 0.10 -8.20 -17.49
N HIS A 58 1.02 -9.16 -17.58
CA HIS A 58 1.28 -9.92 -18.80
C HIS A 58 0.28 -11.06 -19.02
N THR A 59 -0.25 -11.69 -17.96
CA THR A 59 -1.26 -12.74 -18.04
C THR A 59 -2.66 -12.18 -17.76
N ARG A 60 -3.47 -12.03 -18.81
CA ARG A 60 -4.85 -11.49 -18.77
C ARG A 60 -5.85 -12.31 -17.92
N GLU A 61 -5.43 -13.42 -17.32
CA GLU A 61 -6.32 -14.41 -16.67
C GLU A 61 -6.37 -14.35 -15.13
N GLU A 62 -5.37 -13.77 -14.44
CA GLU A 62 -5.32 -13.76 -12.97
C GLU A 62 -5.95 -12.49 -12.37
N SER A 63 -7.18 -12.18 -12.79
CA SER A 63 -7.92 -11.03 -12.27
C SER A 63 -9.07 -11.46 -11.36
N TYR A 64 -9.22 -10.81 -10.22
CA TYR A 64 -10.31 -11.00 -9.29
C TYR A 64 -11.55 -10.27 -9.79
N GLN A 65 -12.52 -11.01 -10.32
CA GLN A 65 -13.75 -10.47 -10.87
C GLN A 65 -14.81 -10.20 -9.79
N CYS A 66 -15.53 -9.09 -9.92
CA CYS A 66 -16.70 -8.82 -9.11
C CYS A 66 -17.89 -9.69 -9.54
N SER A 67 -18.57 -10.32 -8.58
CA SER A 67 -19.78 -11.11 -8.86
C SER A 67 -21.02 -10.26 -9.17
N ARG A 68 -20.99 -8.96 -8.85
CA ARG A 68 -22.12 -8.03 -9.05
C ARG A 68 -21.97 -7.13 -10.28
N CYS A 69 -20.79 -7.06 -10.88
CA CYS A 69 -20.55 -6.28 -12.10
C CYS A 69 -19.34 -6.80 -12.88
N SER A 70 -19.19 -6.39 -14.14
CA SER A 70 -18.11 -6.85 -15.03
C SER A 70 -16.72 -6.25 -14.72
N LYS A 71 -16.49 -5.69 -13.53
CA LYS A 71 -15.20 -5.13 -13.14
C LYS A 71 -14.30 -6.21 -12.58
N SER A 72 -13.03 -6.19 -13.01
CA SER A 72 -11.98 -7.07 -12.52
C SER A 72 -10.81 -6.27 -11.97
N TYR A 73 -10.13 -6.84 -10.97
CA TYR A 73 -9.01 -6.20 -10.28
C TYR A 73 -7.82 -7.15 -10.25
N SER A 74 -6.60 -6.62 -10.38
CA SER A 74 -5.36 -7.41 -10.28
C SER A 74 -5.02 -7.82 -8.84
N GLU A 75 -5.73 -7.29 -7.84
CA GLU A 75 -5.50 -7.60 -6.42
C GLU A 75 -6.83 -7.87 -5.72
N GLN A 76 -6.87 -8.93 -4.90
CA GLN A 76 -8.04 -9.30 -4.12
C GLN A 76 -8.50 -8.17 -3.18
N GLY A 77 -7.55 -7.46 -2.56
CA GLY A 77 -7.86 -6.33 -1.68
C GLY A 77 -8.62 -5.21 -2.40
N LYS A 78 -8.27 -4.93 -3.67
CA LYS A 78 -8.97 -3.94 -4.50
C LYS A 78 -10.38 -4.42 -4.84
N LEU A 79 -10.56 -5.71 -5.12
CA LEU A 79 -11.89 -6.29 -5.31
C LEU A 79 -12.75 -6.14 -4.05
N ILE A 80 -12.22 -6.45 -2.86
CA ILE A 80 -12.97 -6.35 -1.59
C ILE A 80 -13.38 -4.89 -1.33
N ILE A 81 -12.46 -3.94 -1.51
CA ILE A 81 -12.77 -2.51 -1.36
C ILE A 81 -13.86 -2.09 -2.36
N HIS A 82 -13.79 -2.58 -3.60
CA HIS A 82 -14.82 -2.33 -4.59
C HIS A 82 -16.17 -2.95 -4.19
N GLN A 83 -16.20 -4.16 -3.65
CA GLN A 83 -17.45 -4.79 -3.22
C GLN A 83 -18.21 -3.96 -2.19
N ARG A 84 -17.50 -3.18 -1.35
CA ARG A 84 -18.12 -2.21 -0.42
C ARG A 84 -18.95 -1.14 -1.13
N THR A 85 -18.68 -0.83 -2.40
CA THR A 85 -19.53 0.10 -3.18
C THR A 85 -20.89 -0.47 -3.51
N HIS A 86 -21.02 -1.80 -3.54
CA HIS A 86 -22.30 -2.47 -3.78
C HIS A 86 -23.09 -2.72 -2.49
N THR A 87 -22.41 -2.87 -1.35
CA THR A 87 -23.07 -3.09 -0.04
C THR A 87 -23.30 -1.79 0.72
N ALA A 88 -22.72 -0.68 0.27
CA ALA A 88 -22.66 0.60 0.98
C ALA A 88 -22.02 0.49 2.38
N GLU A 89 -21.22 -0.55 2.63
CA GLU A 89 -20.51 -0.76 3.88
C GLU A 89 -19.47 0.36 4.10
N LYS A 90 -19.50 0.95 5.29
CA LYS A 90 -18.63 2.06 5.68
C LYS A 90 -17.98 1.76 7.03
N PRO A 91 -16.94 0.91 7.06
CA PRO A 91 -16.31 0.48 8.31
C PRO A 91 -15.57 1.60 9.05
N PHE A 92 -15.25 2.68 8.35
CA PHE A 92 -14.40 3.75 8.88
C PHE A 92 -15.25 4.97 9.17
N GLU A 93 -15.54 5.23 10.43
CA GLU A 93 -16.36 6.36 10.86
C GLU A 93 -15.51 7.51 11.39
N CYS A 94 -15.93 8.74 11.08
CA CYS A 94 -15.33 9.93 11.64
C CYS A 94 -15.86 10.17 13.06
N PRO A 95 -15.00 10.21 14.09
CA PRO A 95 -15.45 10.40 15.47
C PRO A 95 -16.01 11.82 15.71
N ASP A 96 -15.61 12.80 14.90
CA ASP A 96 -16.01 14.20 15.10
C ASP A 96 -17.41 14.51 14.52
N CYS A 97 -17.86 13.77 13.51
CA CYS A 97 -19.12 14.06 12.81
C CYS A 97 -19.97 12.84 12.44
N GLY A 98 -19.56 11.63 12.81
CA GLY A 98 -20.27 10.37 12.53
C GLY A 98 -20.26 9.95 11.05
N LYS A 99 -19.52 10.64 10.19
CA LYS A 99 -19.52 10.34 8.75
C LYS A 99 -18.72 9.07 8.46
N GLY A 100 -19.38 8.08 7.87
CA GLY A 100 -18.77 6.80 7.45
C GLY A 100 -18.12 6.81 6.07
N PHE A 101 -17.03 6.06 5.92
CA PHE A 101 -16.23 5.86 4.70
C PHE A 101 -15.95 4.38 4.45
N SER A 102 -15.89 3.99 3.18
CA SER A 102 -15.56 2.61 2.76
C SER A 102 -14.06 2.30 2.81
N GLN A 103 -13.21 3.32 2.92
CA GLN A 103 -11.75 3.22 2.98
C GLN A 103 -11.17 4.16 4.04
N ASN A 104 -10.14 3.70 4.76
CA ASN A 104 -9.45 4.48 5.78
C ASN A 104 -8.76 5.74 5.22
N SER A 105 -8.18 5.65 4.02
CA SER A 105 -7.54 6.78 3.35
C SER A 105 -8.50 7.97 3.19
N TYR A 106 -9.76 7.71 2.86
CA TYR A 106 -10.79 8.73 2.75
C TYR A 106 -11.18 9.32 4.10
N LEU A 107 -11.23 8.50 5.16
CA LEU A 107 -11.40 9.02 6.52
C LEU A 107 -10.25 9.95 6.93
N VAL A 108 -8.99 9.55 6.68
CA VAL A 108 -7.81 10.35 7.01
C VAL A 108 -7.82 11.68 6.26
N ILE A 109 -8.14 11.67 4.96
CA ILE A 109 -8.28 12.90 4.17
C ILE A 109 -9.43 13.74 4.71
N HIS A 110 -10.56 13.12 5.03
CA HIS A 110 -11.73 13.80 5.57
C HIS A 110 -11.42 14.51 6.89
N LYS A 111 -10.68 13.88 7.81
CA LYS A 111 -10.30 14.51 9.10
C LYS A 111 -9.57 15.85 8.94
N ARG A 112 -8.89 16.07 7.80
CA ARG A 112 -8.22 17.35 7.51
C ARG A 112 -9.19 18.52 7.40
N ILE A 113 -10.47 18.29 7.13
CA ILE A 113 -11.47 19.37 7.12
C ILE A 113 -11.74 19.89 8.52
N HIS A 114 -11.64 19.03 9.54
CA HIS A 114 -11.86 19.39 10.93
C HIS A 114 -10.64 20.08 11.53
N THR A 115 -9.44 19.62 11.15
CA THR A 115 -8.19 20.21 11.62
C THR A 115 -7.75 21.44 10.83
N GLY A 116 -8.30 21.65 9.62
CA GLY A 116 -7.88 22.71 8.70
C GLY A 116 -6.48 22.50 8.11
N GLU A 117 -5.87 21.33 8.29
CA GLU A 117 -4.52 21.04 7.80
C GLU A 117 -4.43 21.07 6.28
N LYS A 118 -3.49 21.88 5.75
CA LYS A 118 -3.16 21.98 4.33
C LYS A 118 -1.70 21.55 4.09
N PRO A 119 -1.44 20.23 3.98
CA PRO A 119 -0.08 19.70 3.84
C PRO A 119 0.57 20.01 2.49
N TYR A 120 -0.24 20.26 1.45
CA TYR A 120 0.25 20.59 0.13
C TYR A 120 0.32 22.11 -0.02
N LYS A 121 1.53 22.63 -0.22
CA LYS A 121 1.78 24.04 -0.55
C LYS A 121 2.15 24.14 -2.03
N CYS A 122 1.63 25.15 -2.71
CA CYS A 122 2.10 25.50 -4.04
C CYS A 122 3.44 26.21 -3.91
N LEU A 123 4.48 25.65 -4.51
CA LEU A 123 5.79 26.29 -4.67
C LEU A 123 5.72 27.05 -5.99
N VAL A 124 5.25 28.30 -5.95
CA VAL A 124 5.32 29.27 -7.05
C VAL A 124 6.60 30.08 -6.94
#